data_AF-A0AAD8RX08-F1
#
_entry.id   AF-A0AAD8RX08-F1
#
_cell.length_a   1.000
_cell.length_b   1.000
_cell.length_c   1.000
_cell.angle_alpha   90.00
_cell.angle_beta   90.00
_cell.angle_gamma   90.00
#
_symmetry.space_group_name_H-M   'P 1'
#
loop_
_entity.id
_entity.type
_entity.pdbx_description
1 polymer ?
#
loop_
_entity_poly.entity_id
_entity_poly.type
_entity_poly.pdbx_seq_one_letter_code
_entity_poly.pdbx_strand_id
1 'polypeptide(L)'
;MSSANLDPVIPEGVVDKVANLAKPPAETQEPITSSSAVPLVSGEGCDLSGLLTFDPESIEPAPSMARDEPRPSAVLHQFQRLKAMISSPIETLVEDPEEVKSVLEEIQHHLLRIDLRHAQLPLKADIADKCQRLNEKRRPWMPKLTPASTAELETLRKELEDLEERVRATKRLFMIRKLLLPAPKRKREASKLNEMIRNTCPEQTAATGEDEDDEAEIAEVDRVRADALRAVEAFLDRAYPC
;
A
#
# COMPACT_ATOMS: atom_id res chain seq x y z
N MET A 1 21.44 -45.56 55.27
CA MET A 1 20.42 -46.43 55.88
C MET A 1 19.39 -46.69 54.79
N SER A 2 19.58 -47.77 54.03
CA SER A 2 18.71 -48.99 54.02
C SER A 2 17.32 -48.67 53.43
N SER A 3 16.92 -49.17 52.26
CA SER A 3 16.75 -50.58 51.83
C SER A 3 16.87 -50.69 50.27
N ALA A 4 17.54 -51.67 49.63
CA ALA A 4 17.15 -53.08 49.36
C ALA A 4 15.74 -53.22 48.74
N ASN A 5 15.45 -53.92 47.62
CA ASN A 5 16.17 -54.86 46.75
C ASN A 5 15.31 -55.16 45.47
N LEU A 6 15.98 -55.45 44.34
CA LEU A 6 15.71 -56.47 43.30
C LEU A 6 14.39 -56.51 42.46
N ASP A 7 14.43 -55.98 41.23
CA ASP A 7 14.48 -56.66 39.90
C ASP A 7 13.53 -57.82 39.45
N PRO A 8 13.38 -58.09 38.12
CA PRO A 8 12.12 -58.01 37.37
C PRO A 8 11.62 -59.33 36.76
N VAL A 9 10.37 -59.37 36.26
CA VAL A 9 9.86 -60.48 35.44
C VAL A 9 8.92 -59.97 34.33
N ILE A 10 9.33 -60.21 33.07
CA ILE A 10 8.46 -60.34 31.89
C ILE A 10 8.22 -61.84 31.67
N PRO A 11 7.06 -62.26 31.15
CA PRO A 11 7.12 -63.01 29.90
C PRO A 11 6.05 -62.62 28.86
N GLU A 12 6.47 -62.84 27.62
CA GLU A 12 5.74 -62.78 26.35
C GLU A 12 4.60 -63.80 26.23
N GLY A 13 3.71 -63.55 25.27
CA GLY A 13 3.12 -64.61 24.43
C GLY A 13 1.64 -64.38 24.05
N VAL A 14 1.30 -64.07 22.79
CA VAL A 14 0.88 -65.03 21.70
C VAL A 14 -0.58 -65.47 21.97
N VAL A 15 -1.63 -65.36 21.14
CA VAL A 15 -1.96 -65.35 19.69
C VAL A 15 -3.48 -65.01 19.60
N ASP A 16 -4.06 -64.48 18.52
CA ASP A 16 -4.48 -65.19 17.30
C ASP A 16 -4.86 -64.16 16.22
N LYS A 17 -4.34 -64.26 14.96
CA LYS A 17 -4.93 -64.97 13.79
C LYS A 17 -6.31 -64.42 13.42
N VAL A 18 -6.59 -63.95 12.19
CA VAL A 18 -6.69 -64.69 10.91
C VAL A 18 -6.47 -63.67 9.75
N ALA A 19 -5.50 -63.83 8.84
CA ALA A 19 -5.61 -64.39 7.47
C ALA A 19 -6.82 -63.85 6.65
N ASN A 20 -6.76 -63.37 5.40
CA ASN A 20 -6.00 -63.72 4.20
C ASN A 20 -5.96 -62.47 3.28
N LEU A 21 -4.85 -62.11 2.61
CA LEU A 21 -4.27 -62.73 1.40
C LEU A 21 -5.19 -62.72 0.17
N ALA A 22 -4.97 -61.76 -0.73
CA ALA A 22 -4.87 -62.00 -2.18
C ALA A 22 -4.11 -60.84 -2.84
N LYS A 23 -3.06 -61.20 -3.58
CA LYS A 23 -2.04 -60.33 -4.21
C LYS A 23 -2.29 -60.24 -5.75
N PRO A 24 -1.39 -59.66 -6.57
CA PRO A 24 -1.54 -58.50 -7.47
C PRO A 24 -1.66 -58.88 -8.97
N PRO A 25 -1.49 -57.97 -9.96
CA PRO A 25 -0.15 -57.67 -10.53
C PRO A 25 0.04 -56.17 -10.87
N ALA A 26 1.20 -55.52 -10.71
CA ALA A 26 2.43 -55.54 -11.52
C ALA A 26 2.25 -55.08 -12.99
N GLU A 27 2.43 -53.78 -13.26
CA GLU A 27 2.75 -53.28 -14.61
C GLU A 27 3.55 -51.95 -14.56
N THR A 28 4.78 -52.04 -15.08
CA THR A 28 5.61 -51.03 -15.78
C THR A 28 5.65 -49.56 -15.29
N GLN A 29 6.76 -49.20 -14.65
CA GLN A 29 7.28 -47.83 -14.61
C GLN A 29 7.99 -47.50 -15.93
N GLU A 30 7.51 -46.49 -16.66
CA GLU A 30 8.32 -45.76 -17.64
C GLU A 30 9.01 -44.56 -16.98
N PRO A 31 10.28 -44.28 -17.28
CA PRO A 31 10.96 -43.08 -16.79
C PRO A 31 10.53 -41.87 -17.60
N ILE A 32 9.66 -41.03 -17.05
CA ILE A 32 9.43 -39.68 -17.58
C ILE A 32 10.71 -38.86 -17.41
N THR A 33 11.42 -38.68 -18.53
CA THR A 33 12.49 -37.70 -18.69
C THR A 33 11.92 -36.31 -18.45
N SER A 34 12.23 -35.72 -17.29
CA SER A 34 12.06 -34.29 -17.04
C SER A 34 13.01 -33.50 -17.96
N SER A 35 12.45 -32.85 -18.97
CA SER A 35 13.14 -31.84 -19.77
C SER A 35 12.23 -30.64 -19.95
N SER A 36 12.35 -29.67 -19.03
CA SER A 36 12.16 -28.26 -19.32
C SER A 36 12.73 -27.46 -18.15
N ALA A 37 14.01 -27.14 -18.24
CA ALA A 37 14.62 -26.11 -17.41
C ALA A 37 14.16 -24.76 -17.97
N VAL A 38 13.14 -24.17 -17.33
CA VAL A 38 12.81 -22.76 -17.52
C VAL A 38 13.74 -21.98 -16.57
N PRO A 39 14.46 -20.94 -17.02
CA PRO A 39 15.31 -20.17 -16.13
C PRO A 39 14.44 -19.54 -15.03
N LEU A 40 14.80 -19.79 -13.77
CA LEU A 40 14.32 -19.03 -12.63
C LEU A 40 14.76 -17.58 -12.84
N VAL A 41 13.90 -16.78 -13.48
CA VAL A 41 13.95 -15.34 -13.32
C VAL A 41 13.61 -15.10 -11.86
N SER A 42 14.58 -14.59 -11.11
CA SER A 42 14.40 -14.18 -9.73
C SER A 42 13.52 -12.94 -9.73
N GLY A 43 12.21 -13.15 -9.91
CA GLY A 43 11.19 -12.14 -9.83
C GLY A 43 11.09 -11.68 -8.39
N GLU A 44 11.66 -10.51 -8.15
CA GLU A 44 11.27 -9.56 -7.12
C GLU A 44 9.86 -9.86 -6.58
N GLY A 45 9.81 -10.27 -5.31
CA GLY A 45 8.61 -10.81 -4.69
C GLY A 45 7.43 -9.86 -4.90
N CYS A 46 6.52 -10.25 -5.78
CA CYS A 46 5.24 -9.59 -5.89
C CYS A 46 4.58 -9.73 -4.53
N ASP A 47 4.44 -8.62 -3.81
CA ASP A 47 3.75 -8.60 -2.53
C ASP A 47 2.25 -8.80 -2.79
N LEU A 48 1.84 -10.06 -2.89
CA LEU A 48 0.45 -10.46 -3.07
C LEU A 48 -0.37 -10.28 -1.79
N SER A 49 0.23 -9.76 -0.71
CA SER A 49 -0.45 -9.52 0.57
C SER A 49 -1.69 -8.65 0.40
N GLY A 50 -1.65 -7.67 -0.51
CA GLY A 50 -2.79 -6.79 -0.82
C GLY A 50 -3.88 -7.44 -1.68
N LEU A 51 -3.61 -8.54 -2.40
CA LEU A 51 -4.59 -9.24 -3.24
C LEU A 51 -5.42 -10.26 -2.47
N LEU A 52 -4.99 -10.64 -1.25
CA LEU A 52 -5.61 -11.69 -0.44
C LEU A 52 -6.24 -11.16 0.86
N THR A 53 -6.09 -9.87 1.15
CA THR A 53 -6.92 -9.12 2.11
C THR A 53 -8.23 -8.72 1.44
N PHE A 54 -9.00 -9.73 1.01
CA PHE A 54 -10.40 -9.51 0.69
C PHE A 54 -11.16 -9.46 2.01
N ASP A 55 -11.48 -8.24 2.45
CA ASP A 55 -12.41 -8.00 3.55
C ASP A 55 -13.82 -7.88 2.95
N PRO A 56 -14.73 -8.84 3.21
CA PRO A 56 -16.09 -8.80 2.67
C PRO A 56 -16.90 -7.61 3.21
N GLU A 57 -16.47 -6.97 4.31
CA GLU A 57 -17.09 -5.74 4.84
C GLU A 57 -16.49 -4.46 4.23
N SER A 58 -15.27 -4.53 3.67
CA SER A 58 -14.60 -3.43 2.97
C SER A 58 -14.99 -3.31 1.50
N ILE A 59 -15.82 -4.22 1.01
CA ILE A 59 -16.63 -3.95 -0.17
C ILE A 59 -17.67 -2.93 0.27
N GLU A 60 -17.29 -1.65 0.27
CA GLU A 60 -18.29 -0.61 0.06
C GLU A 60 -19.12 -1.10 -1.13
N PRO A 61 -20.45 -1.22 -0.99
CA PRO A 61 -21.29 -1.53 -2.13
C PRO A 61 -20.91 -0.51 -3.19
N ALA A 62 -20.23 -0.97 -4.25
CA ALA A 62 -19.87 -0.10 -5.37
C ALA A 62 -21.12 0.73 -5.67
N PRO A 63 -21.03 2.07 -5.80
CA PRO A 63 -22.19 2.94 -5.93
C PRO A 63 -23.07 2.34 -7.01
N SER A 64 -24.12 1.65 -6.54
CA SER A 64 -24.77 0.67 -7.37
C SER A 64 -25.61 1.52 -8.31
N MET A 65 -25.14 1.63 -9.54
CA MET A 65 -25.94 2.10 -10.67
C MET A 65 -26.96 1.02 -11.06
N ALA A 66 -27.63 0.47 -10.05
CA ALA A 66 -28.79 -0.39 -10.13
C ALA A 66 -29.41 -0.39 -8.73
N ARG A 67 -30.10 0.71 -8.42
CA ARG A 67 -31.26 0.69 -7.54
C ARG A 67 -32.19 -0.41 -8.04
N ASP A 68 -31.99 -1.63 -7.59
CA ASP A 68 -32.98 -2.66 -7.84
C ASP A 68 -32.78 -3.83 -6.88
N GLU A 69 -32.68 -3.56 -5.58
CA GLU A 69 -33.11 -4.57 -4.64
C GLU A 69 -34.63 -4.40 -4.52
N PRO A 70 -35.48 -5.28 -5.10
CA PRO A 70 -36.89 -5.27 -4.80
C PRO A 70 -36.99 -5.76 -3.38
N ARG A 71 -36.91 -4.81 -2.45
CA ARG A 71 -37.18 -5.05 -1.04
C ARG A 71 -38.52 -5.78 -0.98
N PRO A 72 -38.70 -6.78 -0.10
CA PRO A 72 -40.00 -7.41 0.10
C PRO A 72 -41.13 -6.38 0.30
N SER A 73 -40.80 -5.20 0.82
CA SER A 73 -41.68 -4.03 0.92
C SER A 73 -42.20 -3.49 -0.42
N ALA A 74 -41.43 -3.54 -1.51
CA ALA A 74 -41.86 -3.10 -2.83
C ALA A 74 -42.93 -4.03 -3.41
N VAL A 75 -42.70 -5.35 -3.34
CA VAL A 75 -43.69 -6.36 -3.76
C VAL A 75 -44.94 -6.29 -2.89
N LEU A 76 -44.78 -6.15 -1.58
CA LEU A 76 -45.89 -5.95 -0.64
C LEU A 76 -46.71 -4.70 -0.99
N HIS A 77 -46.05 -3.59 -1.30
CA HIS A 77 -46.72 -2.34 -1.69
C HIS A 77 -47.52 -2.52 -2.97
N GLN A 78 -46.99 -3.23 -3.98
CA GLN A 78 -47.74 -3.52 -5.20
C GLN A 78 -48.92 -4.45 -4.97
N PHE A 79 -48.78 -5.48 -4.12
CA PHE A 79 -49.92 -6.31 -3.72
C PHE A 79 -50.98 -5.52 -2.94
N GLN A 80 -50.56 -4.57 -2.09
CA GLN A 80 -51.48 -3.69 -1.38
C GLN A 80 -52.20 -2.72 -2.34
N ARG A 81 -51.50 -2.19 -3.33
CA ARG A 81 -52.08 -1.37 -4.40
C ARG A 81 -53.08 -2.17 -5.22
N LEU A 82 -52.70 -3.36 -5.68
CA LEU A 82 -53.60 -4.28 -6.39
C LEU A 82 -54.82 -4.61 -5.53
N LYS A 83 -54.62 -4.89 -4.24
CA LYS A 83 -55.69 -5.14 -3.28
C LYS A 83 -56.66 -3.96 -3.18
N ALA A 84 -56.16 -2.73 -3.13
CA ALA A 84 -56.99 -1.54 -3.07
C ALA A 84 -57.82 -1.36 -4.35
N MET A 85 -57.22 -1.61 -5.52
CA MET A 85 -57.92 -1.57 -6.82
C MET A 85 -59.01 -2.64 -6.91
N ILE A 86 -58.73 -3.90 -6.61
CA ILE A 86 -59.75 -4.96 -6.67
C ILE A 86 -60.84 -4.81 -5.60
N SER A 87 -60.62 -3.98 -4.57
CA SER A 87 -61.59 -3.67 -3.53
C SER A 87 -62.46 -2.45 -3.85
N SER A 88 -62.19 -1.73 -4.95
CA SER A 88 -63.02 -0.61 -5.40
C SER A 88 -64.24 -1.12 -6.20
N PRO A 89 -65.29 -0.29 -6.35
CA PRO A 89 -66.47 -0.65 -7.15
C PRO A 89 -66.07 -1.02 -8.59
N ILE A 90 -66.77 -2.00 -9.17
CA ILE A 90 -66.43 -2.61 -10.47
C ILE A 90 -66.36 -1.56 -11.58
N GLU A 91 -67.17 -0.50 -11.51
CA GLU A 91 -67.18 0.61 -12.46
C GLU A 91 -65.81 1.32 -12.56
N THR A 92 -65.07 1.43 -11.45
CA THR A 92 -63.75 2.08 -11.41
C THR A 92 -62.63 1.20 -11.97
N LEU A 93 -62.80 -0.12 -11.94
CA LEU A 93 -61.87 -1.08 -12.52
C LEU A 93 -62.02 -1.19 -14.05
N VAL A 94 -63.22 -0.89 -14.56
CA VAL A 94 -63.52 -0.89 -15.99
C VAL A 94 -63.00 0.37 -16.69
N GLU A 95 -62.81 1.47 -15.95
CA GLU A 95 -62.30 2.74 -16.50
C GLU A 95 -60.78 2.72 -16.77
N ASP A 96 -59.97 2.04 -15.95
CA ASP A 96 -58.52 1.91 -16.15
C ASP A 96 -57.98 0.48 -15.92
N PRO A 97 -58.25 -0.45 -16.86
CA PRO A 97 -57.75 -1.83 -16.76
C PRO A 97 -56.23 -1.93 -17.01
N GLU A 98 -55.62 -0.92 -17.63
CA GLU A 98 -54.18 -0.92 -17.93
C GLU A 98 -53.35 -0.72 -16.67
N GLU A 99 -53.84 0.04 -15.68
CA GLU A 99 -53.17 0.15 -14.38
C GLU A 99 -53.11 -1.20 -13.64
N VAL A 100 -54.19 -1.99 -13.66
CA VAL A 100 -54.23 -3.32 -13.02
C VAL A 100 -53.24 -4.26 -13.70
N LYS A 101 -53.23 -4.24 -15.04
CA LYS A 101 -52.31 -5.06 -15.85
C LYS A 101 -50.85 -4.68 -15.59
N SER A 102 -50.55 -3.38 -15.54
CA SER A 102 -49.22 -2.86 -15.21
C SER A 102 -48.73 -3.33 -13.83
N VAL A 103 -49.58 -3.25 -12.80
CA VAL A 103 -49.24 -3.73 -11.45
C VAL A 103 -49.01 -5.26 -11.43
N LEU A 104 -49.80 -6.03 -12.18
CA LEU A 104 -49.61 -7.48 -12.29
C LEU A 104 -48.29 -7.85 -13.00
N GLU A 105 -47.95 -7.17 -14.09
CA GLU A 105 -46.69 -7.35 -14.79
C GLU A 105 -45.49 -6.99 -13.89
N GLU A 106 -45.59 -5.92 -13.10
CA GLU A 106 -44.57 -5.53 -12.12
C GLU A 106 -44.39 -6.59 -11.02
N ILE A 107 -45.50 -7.11 -10.47
CA ILE A 107 -45.47 -8.20 -9.48
C ILE A 107 -44.82 -9.45 -10.08
N GLN A 108 -45.16 -9.82 -11.32
CA GLN A 108 -44.59 -10.99 -12.00
C GLN A 108 -43.09 -10.85 -12.20
N HIS A 109 -42.63 -9.67 -12.65
CA HIS A 109 -41.21 -9.37 -12.79
C HIS A 109 -40.47 -9.51 -11.45
N HIS A 110 -41.05 -9.03 -10.35
CA HIS A 110 -40.44 -9.17 -9.04
C HIS A 110 -40.36 -10.62 -8.55
N LEU A 111 -41.39 -11.44 -8.81
CA LEU A 111 -41.39 -12.86 -8.44
C LEU A 111 -40.30 -13.64 -9.19
N LEU A 112 -40.17 -13.43 -10.51
CA LEU A 112 -39.10 -14.05 -11.30
C LEU A 112 -37.70 -13.72 -10.77
N ARG A 113 -37.51 -12.48 -10.31
CA ARG A 113 -36.24 -12.06 -9.71
C ARG A 113 -35.99 -12.69 -8.34
N ILE A 114 -37.04 -12.91 -7.54
CA ILE A 114 -36.94 -13.64 -6.28
C ILE A 114 -36.55 -15.10 -6.54
N ASP A 115 -37.21 -15.76 -7.50
CA ASP A 115 -36.94 -17.15 -7.87
C ASP A 115 -35.52 -17.34 -8.39
N LEU A 116 -35.03 -16.43 -9.24
CA LEU A 116 -33.66 -16.45 -9.71
C LEU A 116 -32.65 -16.36 -8.56
N ARG A 117 -32.92 -15.54 -7.54
CA ARG A 117 -32.07 -15.44 -6.35
C ARG A 117 -32.13 -16.71 -5.49
N HIS A 118 -33.31 -17.30 -5.33
CA HIS A 118 -33.45 -18.57 -4.62
C HIS A 118 -32.66 -19.68 -5.33
N ALA A 119 -32.69 -19.74 -6.66
CA ALA A 119 -31.88 -20.67 -7.44
C ALA A 119 -30.36 -20.47 -7.27
N GLN A 120 -29.92 -19.25 -6.90
CA GLN A 120 -28.51 -18.94 -6.62
C GLN A 120 -28.07 -19.25 -5.18
N LEU A 121 -29.00 -19.55 -4.26
CA LEU A 121 -28.67 -19.83 -2.86
C LEU A 121 -27.68 -20.99 -2.67
N PRO A 122 -27.79 -22.13 -3.37
CA PRO A 122 -26.85 -23.23 -3.20
C PRO A 122 -25.42 -22.83 -3.57
N LEU A 123 -25.25 -22.08 -4.66
CA LEU A 123 -23.93 -21.59 -5.09
C LEU A 123 -23.35 -20.60 -4.07
N LYS A 124 -24.17 -19.67 -3.55
CA LYS A 124 -23.73 -18.73 -2.51
C LYS A 124 -23.30 -19.45 -1.23
N ALA A 125 -24.02 -20.50 -0.83
CA ALA A 125 -23.65 -21.33 0.31
C ALA A 125 -22.31 -22.05 0.09
N ASP A 126 -22.11 -22.67 -1.08
CA ASP A 126 -20.83 -23.32 -1.43
C ASP A 126 -19.64 -22.34 -1.44
N ILE A 127 -19.84 -21.12 -1.96
CA ILE A 127 -18.82 -20.06 -1.92
C ILE A 127 -18.51 -19.67 -0.47
N ALA A 128 -19.53 -19.46 0.37
CA ALA A 128 -19.34 -19.13 1.78
C ALA A 128 -18.55 -20.22 2.52
N ASP A 129 -18.90 -21.49 2.32
CA ASP A 129 -18.21 -22.64 2.88
C ASP A 129 -16.74 -22.70 2.43
N LYS A 130 -16.48 -22.49 1.14
CA LYS A 130 -15.11 -22.45 0.60
C LYS A 130 -14.29 -21.32 1.20
N CYS A 131 -14.87 -20.12 1.28
CA CYS A 131 -14.22 -18.96 1.92
C CYS A 131 -13.91 -19.24 3.39
N GLN A 132 -14.85 -19.85 4.13
CA GLN A 132 -14.62 -20.24 5.52
C GLN A 132 -13.44 -21.22 5.64
N ARG A 133 -13.43 -22.29 4.84
CA ARG A 133 -12.35 -23.30 4.84
C ARG A 133 -11.00 -22.68 4.50
N LEU A 134 -10.96 -21.76 3.53
CA LEU A 134 -9.74 -21.03 3.17
C LEU A 134 -9.28 -20.13 4.32
N ASN A 135 -10.20 -19.43 4.98
CA ASN A 135 -9.88 -18.59 6.13
C ASN A 135 -9.36 -19.40 7.34
N GLU A 136 -9.94 -20.58 7.60
CA GLU A 136 -9.45 -21.52 8.60
C GLU A 136 -8.04 -22.01 8.27
N LYS A 137 -7.76 -22.35 7.01
CA LYS A 137 -6.42 -22.72 6.54
C LYS A 137 -5.42 -21.57 6.58
N ARG A 138 -5.86 -20.32 6.40
CA ARG A 138 -5.03 -19.10 6.48
C ARG A 138 -4.66 -18.77 7.92
N ARG A 139 -5.53 -19.06 8.89
CA ARG A 139 -5.36 -18.68 10.31
C ARG A 139 -4.00 -19.02 10.93
N PRO A 140 -3.38 -20.20 10.70
CA PRO A 140 -2.06 -20.53 11.25
C PRO A 140 -0.91 -19.70 10.69
N TRP A 141 -1.07 -19.22 9.45
CA TRP A 141 -0.08 -18.39 8.75
C TRP A 141 -0.23 -16.91 9.07
N MET A 142 -1.34 -16.52 9.71
CA MET A 142 -1.49 -15.17 10.21
C MET A 142 -0.56 -15.00 11.41
N PRO A 143 0.34 -14.00 11.38
CA PRO A 143 1.16 -13.68 12.53
C PRO A 143 0.25 -13.46 13.72
N LYS A 144 0.42 -14.26 14.77
CA LYS A 144 -0.28 -14.01 16.02
C LYS A 144 0.25 -12.67 16.54
N LEU A 145 -0.63 -11.69 16.70
CA LEU A 145 -0.31 -10.49 17.46
C LEU A 145 0.10 -10.96 18.86
N THR A 146 1.40 -10.97 19.12
CA THR A 146 1.91 -11.35 20.43
C THR A 146 1.67 -10.20 21.40
N PRO A 147 1.42 -10.47 22.68
CA PRO A 147 1.29 -9.41 23.68
C PRO A 147 2.54 -8.51 23.74
N ALA A 148 3.71 -9.07 23.41
CA ALA A 148 4.97 -8.34 23.20
C ALA A 148 4.86 -7.33 22.05
N SER A 149 4.44 -7.76 20.85
CA SER A 149 4.26 -6.86 19.70
C SER A 149 3.22 -5.77 19.95
N THR A 150 2.16 -6.06 20.72
CA THR A 150 1.16 -5.04 21.08
C THR A 150 1.68 -4.05 22.11
N ALA A 151 2.51 -4.51 23.06
CA ALA A 151 3.13 -3.64 24.05
C ALA A 151 4.18 -2.71 23.41
N GLU A 152 5.01 -3.25 22.50
CA GLU A 152 5.98 -2.48 21.72
C GLU A 152 5.28 -1.40 20.86
N LEU A 153 4.17 -1.76 20.22
CA LEU A 153 3.38 -0.83 19.43
C LEU A 153 2.77 0.29 20.30
N GLU A 154 2.30 -0.04 21.50
CA GLU A 154 1.76 0.95 22.44
C GLU A 154 2.85 1.85 23.02
N THR A 155 4.07 1.33 23.25
CA THR A 155 5.22 2.16 23.62
C THR A 155 5.60 3.13 22.49
N LEU A 156 5.65 2.66 21.24
CA LEU A 156 5.96 3.51 20.08
C LEU A 156 4.91 4.61 19.86
N ARG A 157 3.63 4.32 20.12
CA ARG A 157 2.56 5.34 20.07
C ARG A 157 2.77 6.44 21.10
N LYS A 158 3.14 6.08 22.33
CA LYS A 158 3.42 7.06 23.40
C LYS A 158 4.65 7.91 23.08
N GLU A 159 5.71 7.30 22.56
CA GLU A 159 6.89 8.03 22.11
C GLU A 159 6.59 9.00 20.97
N LEU A 160 5.71 8.62 20.04
CA LEU A 160 5.28 9.50 18.96
C LEU A 160 4.52 10.72 19.49
N GLU A 161 3.58 10.53 20.41
CA GLU A 161 2.84 11.63 21.04
C GLU A 161 3.77 12.59 21.81
N ASP A 162 4.71 12.07 22.60
CA ASP A 162 5.73 12.88 23.30
C ASP A 162 6.57 13.67 22.30
N LEU A 163 7.01 13.02 21.21
CA LEU A 163 7.81 13.67 20.19
C LEU A 163 7.03 14.79 19.48
N GLU A 164 5.76 14.58 19.21
CA GLU A 164 4.87 15.60 18.64
C GLU A 164 4.68 16.79 19.58
N GLU A 165 4.53 16.55 20.88
CA GLU A 165 4.46 17.61 21.88
C GLU A 165 5.78 18.40 21.96
N ARG A 166 6.92 17.71 21.94
CA ARG A 166 8.26 18.34 21.91
C ARG A 166 8.48 19.17 20.65
N VAL A 167 8.04 18.68 19.49
CA VAL A 167 8.09 19.44 18.23
C VAL A 167 7.21 20.69 18.35
N ARG A 168 6.01 20.58 18.90
CA ARG A 168 5.10 21.71 19.13
C ARG A 168 5.70 22.74 20.08
N ALA A 169 6.30 22.30 21.18
CA ALA A 169 6.98 23.15 22.15
C ALA A 169 8.18 23.88 21.52
N THR A 170 9.00 23.16 20.75
CA THR A 170 10.16 23.72 20.06
C THR A 170 9.76 24.74 19.00
N LYS A 171 8.68 24.48 18.24
CA LYS A 171 8.11 25.45 17.30
C LYS A 171 7.67 26.73 18.00
N ARG A 172 7.00 26.63 19.17
CA ARG A 172 6.61 27.80 19.97
C ARG A 172 7.85 28.58 20.45
N LEU A 173 8.86 27.90 20.99
CA LEU A 173 10.11 28.52 21.42
C LEU A 173 10.84 29.22 20.27
N PHE A 174 10.89 28.59 19.10
CA PHE A 174 11.47 29.20 17.91
C PHE A 174 10.75 30.48 17.52
N MET A 175 9.41 30.49 17.51
CA MET A 175 8.62 31.69 17.22
C MET A 175 8.85 32.79 18.25
N ILE A 176 8.85 32.45 19.55
CA ILE A 176 9.15 33.39 20.63
C ILE A 176 10.56 33.97 20.45
N ARG A 177 11.58 33.13 20.24
CA ARG A 177 12.96 33.58 20.05
C ARG A 177 13.12 34.43 18.79
N LYS A 178 12.42 34.10 17.70
CA LYS A 178 12.40 34.89 16.46
C LYS A 178 11.82 36.29 16.70
N LEU A 179 10.77 36.40 17.52
CA LEU A 179 10.16 37.67 17.90
C LEU A 179 10.99 38.46 18.92
N LEU A 180 11.65 37.77 19.85
CA LEU A 180 12.54 38.37 20.85
C LEU A 180 13.91 38.75 20.28
N LEU A 181 14.29 38.25 19.09
CA LEU A 181 15.54 38.62 18.44
C LEU A 181 15.43 40.07 17.97
N PRO A 182 16.08 41.04 18.63
CA PRO A 182 15.91 42.42 18.26
C PRO A 182 16.78 42.69 17.03
N ALA A 183 16.14 42.87 15.87
CA ALA A 183 16.76 43.55 14.72
C ALA A 183 17.58 44.82 15.12
N PRO A 184 17.22 45.63 16.14
CA PRO A 184 17.97 46.84 16.48
C PRO A 184 19.28 46.65 17.25
N LYS A 185 19.54 45.52 17.96
CA LYS A 185 20.80 45.38 18.72
C LYS A 185 22.01 45.21 17.80
N ARG A 186 21.90 44.34 16.80
CA ARG A 186 22.90 44.20 15.73
C ARG A 186 23.10 45.48 14.93
N LYS A 187 22.01 46.22 14.64
CA LYS A 187 22.10 47.46 13.85
C LYS A 187 22.77 48.60 14.62
N ARG A 188 22.49 48.76 15.92
CA ARG A 188 23.15 49.78 16.76
C ARG A 188 24.64 49.48 16.99
N GLU A 189 24.98 48.22 17.26
CA GLU A 189 26.39 47.81 17.45
C GLU A 189 27.18 47.92 16.14
N ALA A 190 26.61 47.47 15.02
CA ALA A 190 27.22 47.64 13.70
C ALA A 190 27.35 49.11 13.30
N SER A 191 26.36 49.95 13.59
CA SER A 191 26.46 51.40 13.35
C SER A 191 27.54 52.05 14.20
N LYS A 192 27.68 51.68 15.48
CA LYS A 192 28.74 52.17 16.37
C LYS A 192 30.13 51.76 15.89
N LEU A 193 30.29 50.52 15.46
CA LEU A 193 31.55 50.01 14.90
C LEU A 193 31.89 50.68 13.57
N ASN A 194 30.91 50.88 12.69
CA ASN A 194 31.09 51.53 11.39
C ASN A 194 31.42 53.02 11.53
N GLU A 195 30.81 53.70 12.51
CA GLU A 195 31.13 55.10 12.85
C GLU A 195 32.53 55.21 13.45
N MET A 196 32.92 54.27 14.32
CA MET A 196 34.28 54.20 14.86
C MET A 196 35.32 53.96 13.75
N ILE A 197 35.07 53.01 12.84
CA ILE A 197 35.94 52.72 11.68
C ILE A 197 36.10 53.97 10.79
N ARG A 198 34.99 54.68 10.52
CA ARG A 198 34.99 55.89 9.68
C ARG A 198 35.75 57.05 10.33
N ASN A 199 35.73 57.15 11.67
CA ASN A 199 36.40 58.21 12.41
C ASN A 199 37.88 57.89 12.71
N THR A 200 38.28 56.61 12.72
CA THR A 200 39.68 56.19 12.92
C THR A 200 40.47 55.98 11.63
N CYS A 201 39.80 55.93 10.48
CA CYS A 201 40.45 55.76 9.19
C CYS A 201 40.26 57.05 8.36
N PRO A 202 41.24 57.98 8.30
CA PRO A 202 41.20 58.98 7.26
C PRO A 202 41.25 58.25 5.92
N GLU A 203 40.37 58.66 5.00
CA GLU A 203 40.24 58.22 3.62
C GLU A 203 41.30 57.22 3.17
N GLN A 204 40.91 55.95 3.02
CA GLN A 204 41.65 55.06 2.13
C GLN A 204 41.48 55.62 0.73
N THR A 205 42.37 56.51 0.31
CA THR A 205 42.69 56.64 -1.11
C THR A 205 43.16 55.25 -1.51
N ALA A 206 42.35 54.59 -2.34
CA ALA A 206 42.76 53.38 -3.01
C ALA A 206 44.16 53.63 -3.57
N ALA A 207 45.12 52.80 -3.18
CA ALA A 207 46.43 52.81 -3.78
C ALA A 207 46.21 52.49 -5.27
N THR A 208 46.25 53.52 -6.11
CA THR A 208 46.45 53.38 -7.54
C THR A 208 47.86 52.82 -7.71
N GLY A 209 48.00 51.50 -7.64
CA GLY A 209 49.14 50.83 -8.25
C GLY A 209 49.00 51.02 -9.75
N GLU A 210 50.06 51.47 -10.40
CA GLU A 210 50.09 51.57 -11.85
C GLU A 210 50.06 50.14 -12.42
N ASP A 211 48.86 49.67 -12.78
CA ASP A 211 48.53 48.34 -13.34
C ASP A 211 49.19 48.07 -14.71
N GLU A 212 50.08 48.96 -15.19
CA GLU A 212 50.67 48.88 -16.54
C GLU A 212 51.66 47.71 -16.68
N ASP A 213 52.43 47.41 -15.62
CA ASP A 213 53.40 46.32 -15.65
C ASP A 213 52.72 44.94 -15.62
N ASP A 214 51.66 44.79 -14.80
CA ASP A 214 50.88 43.56 -14.71
C ASP A 214 50.09 43.32 -16.02
N GLU A 215 49.54 44.36 -16.64
CA GLU A 215 48.87 44.27 -17.94
C GLU A 215 49.85 43.87 -19.06
N ALA A 216 51.07 44.40 -19.05
CA ALA A 216 52.11 44.03 -20.01
C ALA A 216 52.56 42.57 -19.83
N GLU A 217 52.66 42.09 -18.59
CA GLU A 217 52.97 40.68 -18.31
C GLU A 217 51.86 39.75 -18.82
N ILE A 218 50.59 40.10 -18.59
CA ILE A 218 49.44 39.32 -19.09
C ILE A 218 49.42 39.33 -20.64
N ALA A 219 49.69 40.47 -21.28
CA ALA A 219 49.74 40.57 -22.74
C ALA A 219 50.86 39.70 -23.35
N GLU A 220 52.01 39.60 -22.69
CA GLU A 220 53.11 38.74 -23.13
C GLU A 220 52.76 37.25 -22.98
N VAL A 221 52.13 36.87 -21.87
CA VAL A 221 51.63 35.49 -21.68
C VAL A 221 50.62 35.12 -22.76
N ASP A 222 49.73 36.04 -23.11
CA ASP A 222 48.73 35.87 -24.16
C ASP A 222 49.37 35.71 -25.55
N ARG A 223 50.43 36.48 -25.83
CA ARG A 223 51.22 36.38 -27.07
C ARG A 223 51.90 35.01 -27.19
N VAL A 224 52.57 34.56 -26.12
CA VAL A 224 53.23 33.24 -26.08
C VAL A 224 52.22 32.12 -26.28
N ARG A 225 51.04 32.22 -25.64
CA ARG A 225 49.95 31.25 -25.82
C ARG A 225 49.49 31.19 -27.29
N ALA A 226 49.29 32.34 -27.93
CA ALA A 226 48.86 32.40 -29.32
C ALA A 226 49.90 31.80 -30.30
N ASP A 227 51.19 32.07 -30.08
CA ASP A 227 52.27 31.52 -30.90
C ASP A 227 52.39 30.00 -30.73
N ALA A 228 52.24 29.49 -29.50
CA ALA A 228 52.22 28.05 -29.24
C ALA A 228 51.06 27.35 -29.95
N LEU A 229 49.85 27.92 -29.89
CA LEU A 229 48.69 27.38 -30.61
C LEU A 229 48.91 27.37 -32.12
N ARG A 230 49.42 28.47 -32.68
CA ARG A 230 49.73 28.57 -34.11
C ARG A 230 50.79 27.55 -34.55
N ALA A 231 51.80 27.30 -33.72
CA ALA A 231 52.82 26.29 -33.98
C ALA A 231 52.24 24.86 -33.96
N VAL A 232 51.31 24.59 -33.04
CA VAL A 232 50.59 23.31 -32.98
C VAL A 232 49.68 23.14 -34.20
N GLU A 233 48.94 24.17 -34.61
CA GLU A 233 48.11 24.14 -35.81
C GLU A 233 48.96 23.90 -37.07
N ALA A 234 50.06 24.63 -37.25
CA ALA A 234 50.97 24.43 -38.37
C ALA A 234 51.60 23.02 -38.38
N PHE A 235 51.88 22.45 -37.21
CA PHE A 235 52.34 21.06 -37.11
C PHE A 235 51.25 20.09 -37.59
N LEU A 236 49.99 20.29 -37.19
CA LEU A 236 48.87 19.46 -37.61
C LEU A 236 48.62 19.55 -39.12
N ASP A 237 48.62 20.76 -39.68
CA ASP A 237 48.46 20.99 -41.13
C ASP A 237 49.58 20.31 -41.95
N ARG A 238 50.80 20.29 -41.41
CA ARG A 238 51.93 19.61 -42.05
C ARG A 238 51.89 18.10 -41.89
N ALA A 239 51.43 17.59 -40.74
CA ALA A 239 51.36 16.16 -40.45
C ALA A 239 50.18 15.49 -41.17
N TYR A 240 49.11 16.23 -41.43
CA TYR A 240 47.88 15.75 -42.06
C TYR A 240 47.41 16.72 -43.17
N PRO A 241 48.15 16.81 -44.30
CA PRO A 241 47.69 17.57 -45.44
C PRO A 241 46.47 16.87 -46.07
N CYS A 242 45.35 17.56 -46.19
CA CYS A 242 44.21 17.12 -46.99
C CYS A 242 44.57 17.01 -48.48
#